data_AF-A0A2T4JTV2-F1
#
_entry.id   AF-A0A2T4JTV2-F1
#
_cell.length_a   1.000
_cell.length_b   1.000
_cell.length_c   1.000
_cell.angle_alpha   90.00
_cell.angle_beta   90.00
_cell.angle_gamma   90.00
#
_symmetry.space_group_name_H-M   'P 1'
#
loop_
_entity.id
_entity.type
_entity.pdbx_description
1 polymer ?
#
loop_
_entity_poly.entity_id
_entity_poly.type
_entity_poly.pdbx_seq_one_letter_code
_entity_poly.pdbx_strand_id
1 'polypeptide(L)' 'MAQSVKLADDVMATVRREAELHIWSVAGHITHWLRLGAAIEQAGAYVHARVTAALEGHLDPAELREEEGIAWLDALTLRK' A
#
# COMPACT_ATOMS: atom_id res chain seq x y z
N MET A 1 6.78 -25.87 -5.16
CA MET A 1 6.24 -25.90 -3.78
C MET A 1 5.33 -24.70 -3.63
N ALA A 2 4.09 -24.87 -3.18
CA ALA A 2 3.21 -23.74 -2.93
C ALA A 2 3.69 -23.00 -1.66
N GLN A 3 3.98 -21.71 -1.78
CA GLN A 3 4.27 -20.84 -0.64
C GLN A 3 2.98 -20.12 -0.26
N SER A 4 2.72 -19.99 1.04
CA SER A 4 1.54 -19.30 1.57
C SER A 4 1.96 -18.10 2.41
N VAL A 5 1.15 -17.03 2.33
CA VAL A 5 1.30 -15.81 3.12
C VAL A 5 -0.04 -15.55 3.80
N LYS A 6 -0.02 -15.13 5.06
CA LYS A 6 -1.21 -14.68 5.77
C LYS A 6 -1.41 -13.19 5.52
N LEU A 7 -2.63 -12.81 5.17
CA LEU A 7 -3.06 -11.43 5.04
C LEU A 7 -4.12 -11.15 6.11
N ALA A 8 -4.18 -9.91 6.58
CA ALA A 8 -5.22 -9.48 7.52
C ALA A 8 -6.61 -9.54 6.84
N ASP A 9 -7.66 -9.70 7.66
CA ASP A 9 -9.02 -9.95 7.15
C ASP A 9 -9.57 -8.76 6.34
N ASP A 10 -9.22 -7.54 6.74
CA ASP A 10 -9.56 -6.29 6.05
C ASP A 10 -8.86 -6.18 4.68
N VAL A 11 -7.58 -6.55 4.62
CA VAL A 11 -6.83 -6.66 3.36
C VAL A 11 -7.47 -7.71 2.46
N MET A 12 -7.82 -8.88 3.00
CA MET A 12 -8.48 -9.94 2.24
C MET A 12 -9.86 -9.54 1.74
N ALA A 13 -10.63 -8.78 2.52
CA ALA A 13 -11.93 -8.25 2.09
C ALA A 13 -11.77 -7.29 0.91
N THR A 14 -10.78 -6.38 1.00
CA THR A 14 -10.44 -5.43 -0.07
C THR A 14 -10.02 -6.16 -1.35
N VAL A 15 -9.07 -7.10 -1.26
CA VAL A 15 -8.59 -7.86 -2.42
C VAL A 15 -9.72 -8.64 -3.09
N ARG A 16 -10.61 -9.29 -2.33
CA ARG A 16 -11.72 -10.08 -2.90
C ARG A 16 -12.67 -9.20 -3.70
N ARG A 17 -13.06 -8.06 -3.13
CA ARG A 17 -13.90 -7.07 -3.81
C ARG A 17 -13.29 -6.63 -5.14
N GLU A 18 -12.01 -6.27 -5.15
CA GLU A 18 -11.34 -5.78 -6.36
C GLU A 18 -11.14 -6.90 -7.39
N ALA A 19 -10.81 -8.12 -6.94
CA ALA A 19 -10.73 -9.28 -7.81
C ALA A 19 -12.07 -9.59 -8.51
N GLU A 20 -13.19 -9.49 -7.80
CA GLU A 20 -14.54 -9.64 -8.36
C GLU A 20 -14.85 -8.56 -9.39
N LEU A 21 -14.58 -7.29 -9.07
CA LEU A 21 -14.79 -6.16 -9.99
C LEU A 21 -13.98 -6.28 -11.29
N HIS A 22 -12.76 -6.82 -11.20
CA HIS A 22 -11.86 -6.98 -12.34
C HIS A 22 -11.96 -8.35 -13.03
N ILE A 23 -12.86 -9.25 -12.57
CA ILE A 23 -13.03 -10.61 -13.10
C ILE A 23 -11.70 -11.39 -13.08
N TRP A 24 -10.92 -11.22 -12.01
CA TRP A 24 -9.63 -11.88 -11.81
C TRP A 24 -9.68 -12.84 -10.62
N SER A 25 -8.73 -13.77 -10.57
CA SER A 25 -8.52 -14.54 -9.33
C SER A 25 -7.93 -13.64 -8.24
N VAL A 26 -8.23 -13.94 -6.98
CA VAL A 26 -7.62 -13.26 -5.80
C VAL A 26 -6.10 -13.27 -5.89
N ALA A 27 -5.49 -14.43 -6.19
CA ALA A 27 -4.05 -14.54 -6.34
C ALA A 27 -3.49 -13.69 -7.50
N GLY A 28 -4.21 -13.64 -8.63
CA GLY A 28 -3.85 -12.81 -9.77
C GLY A 28 -3.91 -11.31 -9.43
N HIS A 29 -4.94 -10.89 -8.71
CA HIS A 29 -5.10 -9.50 -8.29
C HIS A 29 -4.02 -9.08 -7.27
N ILE A 30 -3.74 -9.91 -6.26
CA ILE A 30 -2.61 -9.69 -5.33
C ILE A 30 -1.29 -9.57 -6.10
N THR A 31 -1.04 -10.49 -7.04
CA THR A 31 0.19 -10.46 -7.84
C THR A 31 0.31 -9.18 -8.66
N HIS A 32 -0.81 -8.69 -9.20
CA HIS A 32 -0.83 -7.43 -9.94
C HIS A 32 -0.47 -6.23 -9.05
N TRP A 33 -1.09 -6.10 -7.88
CA TRP A 33 -0.78 -5.02 -6.93
C TRP A 33 0.66 -5.08 -6.44
N LEU A 34 1.21 -6.26 -6.15
CA LEU A 34 2.61 -6.40 -5.76
C LEU A 34 3.57 -5.90 -6.84
N ARG A 35 3.28 -6.21 -8.11
CA ARG A 35 4.08 -5.71 -9.25
C ARG A 35 3.96 -4.20 -9.41
N LEU A 36 2.76 -3.66 -9.24
CA LEU A 36 2.52 -2.22 -9.32
C LEU A 36 3.26 -1.47 -8.20
N GLY A 37 3.16 -1.94 -6.96
CA GLY A 37 3.90 -1.37 -5.81
C GLY A 37 5.40 -1.36 -6.03
N ALA A 38 5.97 -2.48 -6.49
CA ALA A 38 7.40 -2.57 -6.82
C ALA A 38 7.82 -1.57 -7.91
N ALA A 39 6.99 -1.36 -8.94
CA ALA A 39 7.27 -0.39 -9.99
C ALA A 39 7.23 1.05 -9.49
N ILE A 40 6.28 1.39 -8.61
CA ILE A 40 6.15 2.71 -7.98
C ILE A 40 7.38 3.02 -7.12
N GLU A 41 7.84 2.05 -6.32
CA GLU A 41 9.06 2.20 -5.52
C GLU A 41 10.31 2.37 -6.40
N GLN A 42 10.43 1.59 -7.47
CA GLN A 42 11.56 1.69 -8.40
C GLN A 42 11.59 3.01 -9.17
N ALA A 43 10.43 3.56 -9.51
CA ALA A 43 10.31 4.89 -10.10
C ALA A 43 10.66 6.02 -9.12
N GLY A 44 10.82 5.69 -7.84
CA GLY A 44 11.12 6.63 -6.77
C GLY A 44 9.93 7.51 -6.41
N ALA A 45 8.73 7.29 -6.94
CA ALA A 45 7.53 8.09 -6.67
C ALA A 45 7.08 7.97 -5.21
N TYR A 46 7.35 6.82 -4.58
CA TYR A 46 7.04 6.55 -3.18
C TYR A 46 8.32 6.17 -2.42
N VAL A 47 8.57 6.80 -1.28
CA VAL A 47 9.63 6.42 -0.34
C VAL A 47 9.05 6.28 1.06
N HIS A 48 8.90 5.04 1.52
CA HIS A 48 8.29 4.74 2.81
C HIS A 48 8.97 5.47 4.00
N ALA A 49 10.30 5.62 3.95
CA ALA A 49 11.04 6.33 5.00
C ALA A 49 10.60 7.79 5.18
N ARG A 50 10.14 8.48 4.12
CA ARG A 50 9.61 9.85 4.20
C ARG A 50 8.26 9.88 4.92
N VAL A 51 7.40 8.89 4.66
CA VAL A 51 6.12 8.73 5.36
C VAL A 51 6.36 8.54 6.86
N THR A 52 7.30 7.65 7.23
CA THR A 52 7.67 7.44 8.64
C THR A 52 8.22 8.71 9.27
N ALA A 53 9.12 9.43 8.59
CA ALA A 53 9.66 10.69 9.09
C ALA A 53 8.56 11.74 9.35
N ALA A 54 7.56 11.82 8.46
CA ALA A 54 6.42 12.72 8.66
C ALA A 54 5.49 12.28 9.80
N LEU A 55 5.27 10.97 9.99
CA LEU A 55 4.52 10.43 11.14
C LEU A 55 5.21 10.70 12.48
N GLU A 56 6.53 10.82 12.47
CA GLU A 56 7.36 11.12 13.65
C GLU A 56 7.57 12.63 13.88
N GLY A 57 7.12 13.48 12.94
CA GLY A 57 7.33 14.93 12.99
C GLY A 57 8.74 15.37 12.60
N HIS A 58 9.54 14.49 12.00
CA HIS A 58 10.87 14.78 11.47
C HIS A 58 10.85 15.36 10.03
N LEU A 59 9.70 15.32 9.37
CA LEU A 59 9.45 15.89 8.04
C LEU A 59 8.10 16.62 8.05
N ASP A 60 8.02 17.80 7.45
CA ASP A 60 6.73 18.49 7.28
C ASP A 60 5.84 17.68 6.31
N PRO A 61 4.62 17.29 6.69
CA PRO A 61 3.70 16.59 5.80
C PRO A 61 3.42 17.32 4.48
N ALA A 62 3.59 18.65 4.42
CA ALA A 62 3.48 19.42 3.17
C ALA A 62 4.59 19.13 2.16
N GLU A 63 5.71 18.52 2.58
CA GLU A 63 6.81 18.10 1.71
C GLU A 63 6.61 16.68 1.16
N LEU A 64 5.58 15.96 1.60
CA LEU A 64 5.27 14.65 1.07
C LEU A 64 4.76 14.77 -0.37
N ARG A 65 5.17 13.81 -1.20
CA ARG A 65 4.57 13.64 -2.53
C ARG A 65 3.16 13.09 -2.41
N GLU A 66 2.39 13.14 -3.48
CA GLU A 66 0.98 12.76 -3.48
C GLU A 66 0.76 11.34 -2.93
N GLU A 67 1.52 10.36 -3.44
CA GLU A 67 1.44 8.97 -3.00
C GLU A 67 1.87 8.79 -1.53
N GLU A 68 2.87 9.57 -1.10
CA GLU A 68 3.37 9.56 0.28
C GLU A 68 2.36 10.21 1.24
N GLY A 69 1.69 11.27 0.81
CA GLY A 69 0.65 11.97 1.56
C GLY A 69 -0.59 11.11 1.77
N ILE A 70 -1.02 10.36 0.74
CA ILE A 70 -2.10 9.38 0.86
C ILE A 70 -1.74 8.31 1.91
N ALA A 71 -0.54 7.73 1.81
CA ALA A 71 -0.08 6.72 2.76
C ALA A 71 0.08 7.28 4.18
N TRP A 72 0.53 8.53 4.32
CA TRP A 72 0.66 9.21 5.61
C TRP A 72 -0.71 9.43 6.26
N LEU A 73 -1.72 9.90 5.50
CA LEU A 73 -3.08 10.08 6.00
C LEU A 73 -3.70 8.76 6.46
N ASP A 74 -3.57 7.71 5.65
CA ASP A 74 -4.08 6.37 5.98
C ASP A 74 -3.44 5.87 7.29
N ALA A 75 -2.10 5.88 7.37
CA ALA A 75 -1.37 5.48 8.56
C ALA A 75 -1.70 6.32 9.80
N LEU A 76 -1.89 7.63 9.64
CA LEU A 76 -2.28 8.52 10.74
C LEU A 76 -3.67 8.17 11.28
N THR A 77 -4.63 7.86 10.40
CA THR A 77 -6.00 7.52 10.81
C THR A 77 -6.12 6.16 11.47
N LEU A 78 -5.23 5.22 11.16
CA LEU A 78 -5.18 3.89 11.77
C LEU A 78 -4.51 3.87 13.16
N ARG A 79 -3.82 4.93 13.59
CA ARG A 79 -3.16 5.03 14.92
C ARG A 79 -4.08 5.46 16.08
N LYS A 80 -5.41 5.45 15.89
CA LYS A 80 -6.37 5.78 16.97
C LYS A 80 -6.47 4.71 18.04
#